data_AF-A0A967SK28-F1
#
_entry.id   AF-A0A967SK28-F1
#
_cell.length_a   1.000
_cell.length_b   1.000
_cell.length_c   1.000
_cell.angle_alpha   90.00
_cell.angle_beta   90.00
_cell.angle_gamma   90.00
#
_symmetry.space_group_name_H-M   'P 1'
#
loop_
_entity.id
_entity.type
_entity.pdbx_description
1 polymer ?
#
loop_
_entity_poly.entity_id
_entity_poly.type
_entity_poly.pdbx_seq_one_letter_code
_entity_poly.pdbx_strand_id
1 'polypeptide(L)'
;MVNSIVSSPMLGSIAAAHGARWEQTLTGFKWIANAALDLEHEGLRFVFGYEEALGYTVGPVVRDKDGISAAVWFADLVAAEAEHGRTVLDRLGDLWDEHGLWMSAQ
;
A
#
# COMPACT_ATOMS: atom_id res chain seq x y z
N MET A 1 6.02 -5.45 -0.34
CA MET A 1 4.95 -4.57 0.19
C MET A 1 4.56 -5.09 1.56
N VAL A 2 4.23 -4.22 2.52
CA VAL A 2 4.02 -4.65 3.92
C VAL A 2 2.83 -3.91 4.55
N ASN A 3 1.93 -4.61 5.25
CA ASN A 3 0.90 -3.94 6.06
C ASN A 3 0.76 -4.55 7.45
N SER A 4 0.15 -3.80 8.38
CA SER A 4 -0.17 -4.36 9.68
C SER A 4 -1.31 -5.39 9.62
N ILE A 5 -1.33 -6.35 10.54
CA ILE A 5 -2.35 -7.40 10.64
C ILE A 5 -3.78 -6.88 10.84
N VAL A 6 -3.94 -5.66 11.34
CA VAL A 6 -5.25 -5.01 11.52
C VAL A 6 -5.68 -4.18 10.30
N SER A 7 -4.81 -4.03 9.31
CA SER A 7 -5.12 -3.34 8.06
C SER A 7 -5.76 -4.29 7.05
N SER A 8 -6.49 -3.73 6.08
CA SER A 8 -7.06 -4.53 4.98
C SER A 8 -5.98 -5.42 4.34
N PRO A 9 -6.21 -6.74 4.17
CA PRO A 9 -5.25 -7.64 3.55
C PRO A 9 -5.32 -7.60 2.00
N MET A 10 -6.15 -6.72 1.40
CA MET A 10 -6.22 -6.53 -0.05
C MET A 10 -4.86 -6.30 -0.70
N LEU A 11 -3.93 -5.68 0.05
CA LEU A 11 -2.54 -5.49 -0.38
C LEU A 11 -1.84 -6.79 -0.81
N GLY A 12 -2.13 -7.91 -0.13
CA GLY A 12 -1.59 -9.22 -0.47
C GLY A 12 -2.11 -9.74 -1.80
N SER A 13 -3.39 -9.51 -2.10
CA SER A 13 -4.00 -9.86 -3.40
C SER A 13 -3.38 -9.05 -4.54
N ILE A 14 -3.23 -7.73 -4.33
CA ILE A 14 -2.57 -6.82 -5.29
C ILE A 14 -1.11 -7.26 -5.52
N ALA A 15 -0.36 -7.53 -4.44
CA ALA A 15 1.02 -7.97 -4.55
C ALA A 15 1.15 -9.29 -5.33
N ALA A 16 0.29 -10.27 -5.07
CA ALA A 16 0.28 -11.54 -5.79
C ALA A 16 0.01 -11.37 -7.29
N ALA A 17 -0.95 -10.51 -7.66
CA ALA A 17 -1.28 -10.22 -9.07
C ALA A 17 -0.11 -9.57 -9.84
N HIS A 18 0.76 -8.84 -9.14
CA HIS A 18 1.95 -8.20 -9.71
C HIS A 18 3.26 -8.99 -9.49
N GLY A 19 3.19 -10.21 -8.94
CA GLY A 19 4.39 -11.02 -8.64
C GLY A 19 5.30 -10.40 -7.56
N ALA A 20 4.75 -9.54 -6.71
CA ALA A 20 5.48 -8.85 -5.65
C ALA A 20 5.44 -9.64 -4.32
N ARG A 21 6.53 -9.55 -3.54
CA ARG A 21 6.57 -10.07 -2.17
C ARG A 21 5.65 -9.24 -1.26
N TRP A 22 4.87 -9.93 -0.44
CA TRP A 22 4.00 -9.34 0.57
C TRP A 22 4.22 -9.97 1.94
N GLU A 23 4.19 -9.14 2.98
CA GLU A 23 4.30 -9.57 4.37
C GLU A 23 3.34 -8.80 5.27
N GLN A 24 2.89 -9.45 6.34
CA GLN A 24 2.13 -8.79 7.40
C GLN A 24 2.94 -8.70 8.68
N THR A 25 2.80 -7.58 9.38
CA THR A 25 3.47 -7.33 10.65
C THR A 25 2.48 -7.02 11.75
N LEU A 26 2.93 -7.10 13.01
CA LEU A 26 2.15 -6.54 14.13
C LEU A 26 1.92 -5.03 13.95
N THR A 27 0.92 -4.50 14.65
CA THR A 27 0.64 -3.06 14.68
C THR A 27 1.84 -2.28 15.24
N GLY A 28 2.17 -1.17 14.59
CA GLY A 28 3.28 -0.30 14.91
C GLY A 28 4.22 -0.15 13.71
N PHE A 29 4.38 1.07 13.21
CA PHE A 29 5.09 1.36 11.96
C PHE A 29 6.56 0.90 11.96
N LYS A 30 7.18 0.82 13.15
CA LYS A 30 8.52 0.24 13.32
C LYS A 30 8.63 -1.18 12.73
N TRP A 31 7.56 -1.98 12.81
CA TRP A 31 7.56 -3.35 12.30
C TRP A 31 7.51 -3.38 10.77
N ILE A 32 6.76 -2.45 10.16
CA ILE A 32 6.74 -2.25 8.71
C ILE A 32 8.11 -1.80 8.22
N ALA A 33 8.73 -0.83 8.89
CA ALA A 33 10.06 -0.33 8.54
C ALA A 33 11.14 -1.40 8.67
N ASN A 34 11.12 -2.21 9.75
CA ASN A 34 12.05 -3.32 9.93
C ASN A 34 11.89 -4.38 8.83
N ALA A 35 10.66 -4.83 8.54
CA ALA A 35 10.42 -5.79 7.47
C ALA A 35 10.87 -5.24 6.09
N ALA A 36 10.67 -3.94 5.84
CA ALA A 36 11.16 -3.29 4.63
C ALA A 36 12.70 -3.34 4.51
N LEU A 37 13.43 -3.15 5.60
CA LEU A 37 14.89 -3.24 5.64
C LEU A 37 15.38 -4.67 5.45
N ASP A 38 14.74 -5.64 6.11
CA ASP A 38 15.10 -7.06 6.01
C ASP A 38 14.93 -7.56 4.55
N LEU A 39 13.80 -7.24 3.91
CA LEU A 39 13.55 -7.57 2.51
C LEU A 39 14.56 -6.94 1.55
N GLU A 40 15.02 -5.72 1.85
CA GLU A 40 16.06 -5.07 1.04
C GLU A 40 17.44 -5.68 1.23
N HIS A 41 17.77 -6.15 2.44
CA HIS A 41 18.98 -6.95 2.66
C HIS A 41 18.95 -8.27 1.88
N GLU A 42 17.76 -8.81 1.63
CA GLU A 42 17.56 -9.96 0.73
C GLU A 42 17.59 -9.61 -0.77
N GLY A 43 17.83 -8.33 -1.10
CA GLY A 43 17.93 -7.84 -2.48
C GLY A 43 16.60 -7.47 -3.12
N LEU A 44 15.51 -7.43 -2.36
CA LEU A 44 14.21 -6.96 -2.85
C LEU A 44 14.13 -5.43 -2.78
N ARG A 45 13.20 -4.85 -3.53
CA ARG A 45 12.91 -3.41 -3.45
C ARG A 45 11.66 -3.19 -2.62
N PHE A 46 11.77 -2.33 -1.60
CA PHE A 46 10.59 -1.86 -0.89
C PHE A 46 9.79 -0.87 -1.77
N VAL A 47 8.47 -1.11 -1.86
CA VAL A 47 7.56 -0.37 -2.75
C VAL A 47 6.54 0.43 -1.96
N PHE A 48 5.89 -0.21 -0.99
CA PHE A 48 4.79 0.40 -0.25
C PHE A 48 4.56 -0.34 1.06
N GLY A 49 4.18 0.41 2.09
CA GLY A 49 3.59 -0.15 3.28
C GLY A 49 2.66 0.79 4.01
N TYR A 50 1.69 0.23 4.73
CA TYR A 50 0.70 1.03 5.44
C TYR A 50 0.08 0.37 6.67
N GLU A 51 -0.56 1.20 7.48
CA GLU A 51 -1.40 0.84 8.62
C GLU A 51 -2.79 1.51 8.47
N GLU A 52 -3.85 0.84 8.92
CA GLU A 52 -5.23 1.36 8.94
C GLU A 52 -5.35 2.74 9.61
N ALA A 53 -4.52 3.02 10.62
CA ALA A 53 -4.43 4.31 11.32
C ALA A 53 -3.75 5.42 10.48
N LEU A 54 -4.04 5.47 9.18
CA LEU A 54 -3.56 6.46 8.20
C LEU A 54 -2.04 6.62 8.15
N GLY A 55 -1.30 5.54 8.42
CA GLY A 55 0.15 5.51 8.29
C GLY A 55 0.56 4.94 6.95
N TYR A 56 1.29 5.70 6.13
CA TYR A 56 1.74 5.26 4.80
C TYR A 56 3.23 5.54 4.63
N THR A 57 3.92 4.70 3.86
CA THR A 57 5.25 4.99 3.32
C THR A 57 5.32 4.46 1.90
N VAL A 58 5.91 5.25 1.00
CA VAL A 58 6.01 4.92 -0.43
C VAL A 58 7.48 4.91 -0.84
N GLY A 59 7.94 3.77 -1.31
CA GLY A 59 9.33 3.55 -1.72
C GLY A 59 10.35 3.63 -0.56
N PRO A 60 11.64 3.62 -0.90
CA PRO A 60 12.72 3.42 0.08
C PRO A 60 13.19 4.71 0.79
N VAL A 61 12.64 5.88 0.42
CA VAL A 61 13.19 7.19 0.81
C VAL A 61 13.01 7.46 2.31
N VAL A 62 11.85 7.14 2.87
CA VAL A 62 11.50 7.42 4.27
C VAL A 62 11.18 6.10 4.98
N ARG A 63 11.88 5.85 6.10
CA ARG A 63 11.71 4.66 6.96
C ARG A 63 10.80 4.94 8.17
N ASP A 64 9.82 5.78 7.93
CA ASP A 64 8.76 6.16 8.85
C ASP A 64 7.52 6.58 8.03
N LYS A 65 6.46 7.03 8.70
CA LYS A 65 5.27 7.54 8.05
C LYS A 65 5.62 8.77 7.20
N ASP A 66 5.29 8.70 5.93
CA ASP A 66 5.45 9.79 4.97
C ASP A 66 4.12 10.06 4.25
N GLY A 67 3.30 10.88 4.92
CA GLY A 67 2.02 11.32 4.38
C GLY A 67 2.18 12.27 3.18
N ILE A 68 3.31 12.97 3.04
CA ILE A 68 3.53 13.90 1.92
C ILE A 68 3.78 13.11 0.64
N SER A 69 4.70 12.15 0.67
CA SER A 69 4.92 11.27 -0.49
C SER A 69 3.66 10.50 -0.86
N ALA A 70 2.92 9.98 0.13
CA ALA A 70 1.63 9.32 -0.13
C ALA A 70 0.61 10.26 -0.80
N ALA A 71 0.51 11.51 -0.34
CA ALA A 71 -0.38 12.50 -0.94
C ALA A 71 0.02 12.88 -2.37
N VAL A 72 1.33 12.99 -2.65
CA VAL A 72 1.83 13.24 -4.02
C VAL A 72 1.46 12.09 -4.95
N TRP A 73 1.69 10.84 -4.54
CA TRP A 73 1.29 9.66 -5.32
C TRP A 73 -0.23 9.57 -5.53
N PHE A 74 -1.01 9.93 -4.51
CA PHE A 74 -2.46 9.97 -4.65
C PHE A 74 -2.92 11.10 -5.59
N ALA A 75 -2.28 12.26 -5.56
CA ALA A 75 -2.57 13.36 -6.49
C ALA A 75 -2.22 12.99 -7.94
N ASP A 76 -1.14 12.25 -8.15
CA ASP A 76 -0.76 11.69 -9.46
C ASP A 76 -1.81 10.69 -9.96
N LEU A 77 -2.29 9.79 -9.09
CA LEU A 77 -3.41 8.89 -9.42
C LEU A 77 -4.69 9.66 -9.80
N VAL A 78 -5.04 10.71 -9.05
CA VAL A 78 -6.20 11.56 -9.37
C VAL A 78 -6.05 12.19 -10.75
N ALA A 79 -4.87 12.74 -11.06
CA ALA A 79 -4.60 13.33 -12.37
C ALA A 79 -4.71 12.29 -13.50
N ALA A 80 -4.10 11.12 -13.31
CA ALA A 80 -4.13 10.04 -14.29
C ALA A 80 -5.55 9.52 -14.58
N GLU A 81 -6.39 9.33 -13.55
CA GLU A 81 -7.79 8.93 -13.76
C GLU A 81 -8.60 10.04 -14.43
N ALA A 82 -8.37 11.30 -14.05
CA ALA A 82 -9.06 12.45 -14.64
C ALA A 82 -8.76 12.61 -16.15
N GLU A 83 -7.54 12.30 -16.61
CA GLU A 83 -7.20 12.27 -18.05
C GLU A 83 -8.06 11.29 -18.85
N HIS A 84 -8.55 10.23 -18.20
CA HIS A 84 -9.45 9.22 -18.79
C HIS A 84 -10.93 9.53 -18.54
N GLY A 85 -11.27 10.69 -17.95
CA GLY A 85 -12.64 11.03 -17.58
C GLY A 85 -13.19 10.20 -16.41
N ARG A 86 -12.30 9.63 -15.59
CA ARG A 86 -12.62 8.76 -14.46
C ARG A 86 -12.31 9.44 -13.13
N THR A 87 -12.80 8.86 -12.05
CA THR A 87 -12.48 9.24 -10.67
C THR A 87 -11.69 8.14 -9.97
N VAL A 88 -11.05 8.49 -8.85
CA VAL A 88 -10.40 7.49 -7.98
C VAL A 88 -11.38 6.49 -7.36
N LEU A 89 -12.68 6.81 -7.30
CA LEU A 89 -13.70 5.86 -6.86
C LEU A 89 -13.98 4.82 -7.94
N ASP A 90 -13.93 5.20 -9.22
CA ASP A 90 -14.02 4.24 -10.32
C ASP A 90 -12.83 3.29 -10.28
N ARG A 91 -11.61 3.81 -10.04
CA ARG A 91 -10.42 2.96 -9.89
C ARG A 91 -10.49 2.05 -8.66
N LEU A 92 -11.07 2.52 -7.56
CA LEU A 92 -11.33 1.67 -6.39
C LEU A 92 -12.32 0.55 -6.71
N GLY A 93 -13.34 0.83 -7.51
CA GLY A 93 -14.27 -0.16 -8.06
C GLY A 93 -13.56 -1.25 -8.85
N ASP A 94 -12.70 -0.87 -9.81
CA ASP A 94 -11.89 -1.83 -10.57
C ASP A 94 -11.07 -2.73 -9.64
N LEU A 95 -10.43 -2.14 -8.61
CA LEU A 95 -9.63 -2.90 -7.66
C LEU A 95 -10.49 -3.92 -6.87
N TRP A 96 -11.74 -3.60 -6.56
CA TRP A 96 -12.66 -4.57 -5.94
C TRP A 96 -13.07 -5.68 -6.90
N ASP A 97 -13.27 -5.37 -8.18
CA ASP A 97 -13.57 -6.38 -9.20
C ASP A 97 -12.36 -7.30 -9.44
N GLU A 98 -11.15 -6.75 -9.46
CA GLU A 98 -9.89 -7.48 -9.68
C GLU A 98 -9.46 -8.31 -8.46
N HIS A 99 -9.62 -7.79 -7.24
CA HIS A 99 -9.02 -8.37 -6.03
C HIS A 99 -10.03 -8.79 -4.96
N GLY A 100 -11.33 -8.65 -5.22
CA GLY A 100 -12.41 -8.87 -4.27
C GLY A 100 -12.67 -7.65 -3.39
N LEU A 101 -13.88 -7.62 -2.81
CA LEU A 101 -14.31 -6.59 -1.88
C LEU A 101 -13.82 -6.91 -0.45
N TRP A 102 -13.09 -5.98 0.16
CA TRP A 102 -12.56 -6.09 1.52
C TRP A 102 -13.21 -5.03 2.39
N MET A 103 -14.10 -5.45 3.28
CA MET A 103 -14.85 -4.54 4.17
C MET A 103 -14.42 -4.70 5.62
N SER A 104 -14.23 -3.56 6.29
CA SER A 104 -14.12 -3.49 7.74
C SER A 104 -15.47 -3.07 8.33
N ALA A 105 -15.99 -3.85 9.27
CA ALA A 105 -17.11 -3.44 10.12
C ALA A 105 -16.53 -2.94 11.44
N GLN A 106 -16.22 -1.64 11.50
CA GLN A 106 -15.93 -0.96 12.77
C GLN A 106 -17.22 -0.56 13.46
#